data_AF-A0A8H8JGH6-F1
#
_entry.id   AF-A0A8H8JGH6-F1
#
_cell.length_a   1.000
_cell.length_b   1.000
_cell.length_c   1.000
_cell.angle_alpha   90.00
_cell.angle_beta   90.00
_cell.angle_gamma   90.00
#
_symmetry.space_group_name_H-M   'P 1'
#
loop_
_entity.id
_entity.type
_entity.pdbx_description
1 polymer ?
#
loop_
_entity_poly.entity_id
_entity_poly.type
_entity_poly.pdbx_seq_one_letter_code
_entity_poly.pdbx_strand_id
1 'polypeptide(L)'
;MGLTAGKGMITVSILGILHAAYSAYEHLSLLKALDRPTPNTLPIDIIVECFVALGLFIVGAVLDAPAFKENSWASEMRTRKIGDVDSRLGFATFNHRGRLLFGKENVSAEQ
;
A
#
# COMPACT_ATOMS: atom_id res chain seq x y z
N MET A 1 -0.39 -4.83 12.52
CA MET A 1 0.20 -4.00 11.45
C MET A 1 0.87 -2.80 12.11
N GLY A 2 2.20 -2.78 12.22
CA GLY A 2 2.92 -1.67 12.85
C GLY A 2 2.85 -0.41 11.99
N LEU A 3 2.94 0.75 12.64
CA LEU A 3 3.06 2.03 11.96
C LEU A 3 4.45 2.07 11.30
N THR A 4 4.51 1.86 9.99
CA THR A 4 5.74 2.13 9.22
C THR A 4 6.00 3.64 9.25
N ALA A 5 7.27 4.04 9.18
CA ALA A 5 7.62 5.47 9.19
C ALA A 5 6.88 6.26 8.10
N GLY A 6 6.69 5.66 6.90
CA GLY A 6 5.89 6.21 5.81
C GLY A 6 4.42 6.45 6.20
N LYS A 7 3.74 5.46 6.81
CA LYS A 7 2.35 5.62 7.29
C LYS A 7 2.21 6.68 8.36
N GLY A 8 3.19 6.81 9.25
CA GLY A 8 3.24 7.88 10.24
C GLY A 8 3.30 9.25 9.58
N MET A 9 4.21 9.44 8.62
CA MET A 9 4.33 10.69 7.85
C MET A 9 3.05 11.01 7.07
N ILE A 10 2.47 10.02 6.38
CA ILE A 10 1.20 10.19 5.66
C ILE A 10 0.10 10.67 6.62
N THR A 11 -0.02 10.05 7.78
CA THR A 11 -1.04 10.44 8.78
C THR A 11 -0.86 11.89 9.25
N VAL A 12 0.38 12.29 9.56
CA VAL A 12 0.70 13.67 9.98
C VAL A 12 0.41 14.66 8.85
N SER A 13 0.78 14.34 7.61
CA SER A 13 0.53 15.22 6.46
C SER A 13 -0.97 15.41 6.17
N ILE A 14 -1.79 14.37 6.32
CA ILE A 14 -3.25 14.49 6.16
C ILE A 14 -3.81 15.45 7.21
N LEU A 15 -3.37 15.34 8.46
CA LEU A 15 -3.77 16.28 9.52
C LEU A 15 -3.31 17.71 9.20
N GLY A 16 -2.09 17.89 8.69
CA GLY A 16 -1.57 19.20 8.27
C GLY A 16 -2.37 19.81 7.11
N ILE A 17 -2.74 19.02 6.10
CA ILE A 17 -3.58 19.49 4.98
C ILE A 17 -4.98 19.86 5.49
N LEU A 18 -5.57 19.05 6.38
CA LEU A 18 -6.86 19.36 6.99
C LEU A 18 -6.81 20.64 7.82
N HIS A 19 -5.72 20.86 8.56
CA HIS A 19 -5.50 22.08 9.32
C HIS A 19 -5.42 23.31 8.39
N ALA A 20 -4.58 23.26 7.36
CA ALA A 20 -4.47 24.34 6.37
C ALA A 20 -5.79 24.60 5.63
N ALA A 21 -6.56 23.55 5.31
CA ALA A 21 -7.87 23.67 4.69
C ALA A 21 -8.90 24.34 5.62
N TYR A 22 -8.87 23.99 6.91
CA TYR A 22 -9.72 24.64 7.92
C TYR A 22 -9.34 26.12 8.08
N SER A 23 -8.06 26.46 8.17
CA SER A 23 -7.59 27.85 8.26
C SER A 23 -7.98 28.68 7.04
N ALA A 24 -7.88 28.10 5.83
CA ALA A 24 -8.34 28.75 4.60
C ALA A 24 -9.86 29.00 4.62
N TYR A 25 -10.64 28.01 5.08
CA TYR A 25 -12.08 28.12 5.20
C TYR A 25 -12.50 29.18 6.23
N GLU A 26 -11.88 29.19 7.40
CA GLU A 26 -12.12 30.18 8.44
C GLU A 26 -11.79 31.59 7.92
N HIS A 27 -10.62 31.79 7.30
CA HIS A 27 -10.23 33.07 6.75
C HIS A 27 -11.24 33.61 5.73
N LEU A 28 -11.69 32.76 4.79
CA LEU A 28 -12.66 33.14 3.77
C LEU A 28 -14.08 33.33 4.33
N SER A 29 -14.49 32.56 5.34
CA SER A 29 -15.80 32.70 5.95
C SER A 29 -15.91 33.97 6.80
N LEU A 30 -14.85 34.34 7.53
CA LEU A 30 -14.77 35.60 8.27
C LEU A 30 -14.82 36.82 7.36
N LEU A 31 -14.09 36.80 6.24
CA LEU A 31 -14.14 37.90 5.26
C LEU A 31 -15.54 38.13 4.71
N LYS A 32 -16.26 37.04 4.41
CA LYS A 32 -17.66 37.09 3.95
C LYS A 32 -18.59 37.62 5.04
N ALA A 33 -18.41 37.20 6.29
CA ALA A 33 -19.23 37.66 7.40
C ALA A 33 -19.03 39.16 7.73
N LEU A 34 -17.85 39.70 7.44
CA LEU A 34 -17.49 41.10 7.66
C LEU A 34 -17.78 42.01 6.46
N ASP A 35 -18.41 41.51 5.39
CA ASP A 35 -18.62 42.22 4.13
C ASP A 35 -17.34 42.86 3.56
N ARG A 36 -16.18 42.27 3.86
CA ARG A 36 -14.91 42.73 3.31
C ARG A 36 -14.71 42.17 1.90
N PRO A 37 -14.10 42.95 0.98
CA PRO A 37 -13.76 42.43 -0.33
C PRO A 37 -12.85 41.22 -0.18
N THR A 38 -13.21 40.11 -0.83
CA THR A 38 -12.34 38.93 -0.89
C THR A 38 -11.03 39.32 -1.56
N PRO A 39 -9.89 39.21 -0.86
CA PRO A 39 -8.59 39.49 -1.45
C PRO A 39 -8.30 38.46 -2.55
N ASN A 40 -7.57 38.88 -3.58
CA ASN A 40 -7.19 37.99 -4.69
C ASN A 40 -6.22 36.87 -4.27
N THR A 41 -5.64 36.97 -3.07
CA THR A 41 -4.61 36.05 -2.58
C THR A 41 -4.88 35.67 -1.14
N LEU A 42 -4.63 34.40 -0.82
CA LEU A 42 -4.63 33.89 0.54
C LEU A 42 -3.36 34.34 1.28
N PRO A 43 -3.43 34.42 2.62
CA PRO A 43 -2.26 34.58 3.47
C PRO A 43 -1.14 33.58 3.13
N ILE A 44 0.11 34.06 3.09
CA ILE A 44 1.28 33.29 2.66
C ILE A 44 1.60 32.12 3.60
N ASP A 45 1.27 32.26 4.88
CA ASP A 45 1.41 31.23 5.91
C ASP A 45 0.56 29.98 5.58
N ILE A 46 -0.72 30.16 5.25
CA ILE A 46 -1.64 29.06 4.86
C ILE A 46 -1.13 28.38 3.59
N ILE A 47 -0.62 29.15 2.63
CA ILE A 47 -0.05 28.63 1.39
C ILE A 47 1.17 27.75 1.72
N VAL A 48 2.13 28.27 2.50
CA VAL A 48 3.34 27.55 2.87
C VAL A 48 3.01 26.29 3.67
N GLU A 49 2.08 26.37 4.63
CA GLU A 49 1.64 25.22 5.43
C GLU A 49 1.07 24.11 4.54
N CYS A 50 0.21 24.46 3.58
CA CYS A 50 -0.36 23.52 2.63
C CYS A 50 0.72 22.86 1.75
N PHE A 51 1.68 23.64 1.23
CA PHE A 51 2.78 23.10 0.42
C PHE A 51 3.73 22.20 1.22
N VAL A 52 4.03 22.55 2.47
CA VAL A 52 4.85 21.72 3.37
C VAL A 52 4.13 20.41 3.69
N ALA A 53 2.84 20.46 4.01
CA ALA A 53 2.04 19.27 4.29
C ALA A 53 1.92 18.37 3.05
N LEU A 54 1.72 18.95 1.87
CA LEU A 54 1.72 18.22 0.59
C LEU A 54 3.08 17.57 0.30
N GLY A 55 4.19 18.30 0.49
CA GLY A 55 5.53 17.75 0.32
C GLY A 55 5.79 16.57 1.25
N LEU A 56 5.36 16.67 2.51
CA LEU A 56 5.48 15.61 3.49
C LEU A 56 4.62 14.38 3.13
N PHE A 57 3.43 14.60 2.56
CA PHE A 57 2.59 13.52 2.04
C PHE A 57 3.27 12.76 0.90
N ILE A 58 3.86 13.48 -0.06
CA ILE A 58 4.56 12.87 -1.21
C ILE A 58 5.74 12.03 -0.72
N VAL A 59 6.56 12.56 0.18
CA VAL A 59 7.69 11.81 0.76
C VAL A 59 7.20 10.60 1.54
N GLY A 60 6.14 10.74 2.35
CA GLY A 60 5.53 9.64 3.08
C GLY A 60 5.02 8.53 2.16
N ALA A 61 4.38 8.89 1.04
CA ALA A 61 3.86 7.96 0.04
C ALA A 61 4.99 7.19 -0.66
N VAL A 62 6.10 7.85 -1.00
CA VAL A 62 7.27 7.19 -1.59
C VAL A 62 7.91 6.20 -0.60
N LEU A 63 7.97 6.55 0.68
CA LEU A 63 8.52 5.67 1.72
C LEU A 63 7.63 4.48 2.08
N ASP A 64 6.30 4.60 1.91
CA ASP A 64 5.38 3.47 2.11
C ASP A 64 5.32 2.53 0.89
N ALA A 65 5.79 2.98 -0.28
CA ALA A 65 5.78 2.17 -1.49
C ALA A 65 6.63 0.90 -1.33
N PRO A 66 6.13 -0.28 -1.78
CA PRO A 66 6.91 -1.50 -1.74
C PRO A 66 8.13 -1.40 -2.66
N ALA A 67 9.20 -2.10 -2.29
CA ALA A 67 10.39 -2.17 -3.13
C ALA A 67 10.06 -2.74 -4.52
N PHE A 68 10.71 -2.19 -5.55
CA PHE A 68 10.57 -2.71 -6.91
C PHE A 68 11.04 -4.16 -6.98
N LYS A 69 10.22 -5.01 -7.60
CA LYS A 69 10.61 -6.39 -7.92
C LYS A 69 11.46 -6.42 -9.19
N GLU A 70 12.51 -7.23 -9.19
CA GLU A 70 13.32 -7.45 -10.39
C GLU A 70 12.51 -8.11 -11.51
N ASN A 71 12.69 -7.63 -12.76
CA ASN A 71 11.98 -8.14 -13.94
C ASN A 71 12.73 -9.26 -14.69
N SER A 72 13.93 -9.66 -14.23
CA SER A 72 14.69 -10.69 -14.92
C SER A 72 14.15 -12.08 -14.61
N TRP A 73 13.83 -12.86 -15.64
CA TRP A 73 13.42 -14.26 -15.49
C TRP A 73 14.49 -15.10 -14.77
N ALA A 74 15.77 -14.80 -15.00
CA ALA A 74 16.87 -15.47 -14.30
C ALA A 74 16.87 -15.22 -12.79
N SER A 75 16.47 -14.01 -12.36
CA SER A 75 16.34 -13.65 -10.94
C SER A 75 15.18 -14.38 -10.28
N GLU A 76 14.01 -14.40 -10.94
CA GLU A 76 12.84 -15.17 -10.48
C GLU A 76 13.15 -16.67 -10.39
N MET A 77 13.83 -17.25 -11.39
CA MET A 77 14.17 -18.68 -11.42
C MET A 77 15.21 -19.09 -10.38
N ARG A 78 16.09 -18.18 -9.91
CA ARG A 78 17.05 -18.48 -8.84
C ARG A 78 16.37 -18.87 -7.54
N THR A 79 15.16 -18.35 -7.28
CA THR A 79 14.41 -18.62 -6.05
C THR A 79 13.58 -19.90 -6.13
N ARG A 80 13.37 -20.46 -7.34
CA ARG A 80 12.52 -21.64 -7.56
C ARG A 80 13.33 -22.94 -7.52
N LYS A 81 12.71 -24.02 -7.01
CA LYS A 81 13.31 -25.35 -6.97
C LYS A 81 12.96 -26.15 -8.23
N ILE A 82 13.84 -27.09 -8.60
CA ILE A 82 13.62 -27.97 -9.76
C ILE A 82 12.32 -28.77 -9.63
N GLY A 83 11.97 -29.22 -8.42
CA GLY A 83 10.73 -29.97 -8.19
C GLY A 83 9.45 -29.16 -8.47
N ASP A 84 9.46 -27.85 -8.23
CA ASP A 84 8.30 -27.00 -8.51
C ASP A 84 8.07 -26.84 -10.01
N VAL A 85 9.15 -26.66 -10.78
CA VAL A 85 9.07 -26.51 -12.25
C VAL A 85 8.88 -27.85 -12.97
N ASP A 86 9.43 -28.94 -12.43
CA ASP A 86 9.39 -30.28 -13.03
C ASP A 86 8.15 -31.09 -12.63
N SER A 87 7.39 -30.64 -11.64
CA SER A 87 6.13 -31.27 -11.21
C SER A 87 5.11 -31.48 -12.35
N ARG A 88 5.23 -30.69 -13.43
CA ARG A 88 4.45 -30.79 -14.69
C ARG A 88 3.01 -31.24 -14.43
N LEU A 89 2.30 -30.52 -13.56
CA LEU A 89 0.99 -30.93 -13.03
C LEU A 89 -0.05 -31.22 -14.12
N GLY A 90 0.02 -30.56 -15.27
CA GLY A 90 -0.83 -30.85 -16.42
C GLY A 90 -0.63 -32.24 -17.05
N PHE A 91 0.46 -32.94 -16.70
CA PHE A 91 0.79 -34.30 -17.12
C PHE A 91 0.91 -35.25 -15.92
N ALA A 92 0.39 -34.87 -14.76
CA ALA A 92 0.44 -35.72 -13.57
C ALA A 92 -0.31 -37.04 -13.83
N THR A 93 0.34 -38.17 -13.52
CA THR A 93 -0.27 -39.50 -13.60
C THR A 93 -0.54 -40.02 -12.20
N PHE A 94 -1.72 -40.59 -11.98
CA PHE A 94 -2.13 -41.12 -10.66
C PHE A 94 -1.69 -42.57 -10.42
N ASN A 95 -0.99 -43.18 -11.38
CA ASN A 95 -0.50 -44.56 -11.31
C ASN A 95 0.89 -44.64 -10.65
N HIS A 96 1.08 -43.96 -9.51
CA HIS A 96 2.34 -43.95 -8.77
C HIS A 96 2.25 -44.75 -7.46
N ARG A 97 3.42 -45.14 -6.92
CA ARG A 97 3.54 -45.96 -5.69
C ARG A 97 2.89 -45.33 -4.46
N GLY A 98 2.74 -44.00 -4.43
CA GLY A 98 2.03 -43.27 -3.36
C GLY A 98 0.59 -43.77 -3.12
N ARG A 99 -0.10 -44.32 -4.13
CA ARG A 99 -1.45 -44.91 -3.96
C ARG A 99 -1.44 -46.09 -2.97
N LEU A 100 -0.41 -46.92 -3.01
CA LEU A 100 -0.30 -48.10 -2.14
C LEU A 100 0.25 -47.76 -0.75
N LEU A 101 1.08 -46.71 -0.67
CA LEU A 101 1.73 -46.28 0.57
C LEU A 101 0.83 -45.38 1.42
N PHE A 102 0.00 -44.54 0.81
CA PHE A 102 -0.82 -43.53 1.51
C PHE A 102 -2.33 -43.69 1.28
N GLY A 103 -2.77 -44.65 0.45
CA GLY A 103 -4.19 -44.84 0.11
C GLY A 103 -4.95 -45.85 0.98
N LYS A 104 -4.35 -46.40 2.04
CA LYS A 104 -4.89 -47.53 2.81
C LYS A 104 -5.73 -47.16 4.03
N GLU A 105 -5.90 -45.88 4.33
CA GLU A 105 -6.57 -45.45 5.57
C GLU A 105 -8.10 -45.29 5.44
N ASN A 106 -8.64 -45.16 4.22
CA ASN A 106 -10.05 -44.81 4.00
C ASN A 106 -10.99 -45.98 3.65
N VAL A 107 -10.54 -47.24 3.73
CA VAL A 107 -11.35 -48.42 3.31
C VAL A 107 -11.75 -49.32 4.49
N SER A 108 -11.21 -49.11 5.69
CA SER A 108 -11.48 -49.97 6.85
C SER A 108 -12.53 -49.40 7.83
N ALA A 109 -13.14 -48.25 7.53
CA ALA A 109 -14.15 -47.61 8.38
C ALA A 109 -15.61 -47.85 7.92
N GLU A 110 -15.82 -48.63 6.85
CA GLU A 110 -17.14 -48.92 6.28
C GLU A 110 -17.40 -50.45 6.14
N GLN A 111 -16.80 -51.26 7.01
CA GLN A 111 -17.14 -52.67 7.21
C GLN A 111 -17.45 -52.97 8.67
#